data_AF-A0A7X7ZID4-F1
#
_entry.id   AF-A0A7X7ZID4-F1
#
_cell.length_a   1.000
_cell.length_b   1.000
_cell.length_c   1.000
_cell.angle_alpha   90.00
_cell.angle_beta   90.00
_cell.angle_gamma   90.00
#
_symmetry.space_group_name_H-M   'P 1'
#
loop_
_entity.id
_entity.type
_entity.pdbx_description
1 polymer ?
#
loop_
_entity_poly.entity_id
_entity_poly.type
_entity_poly.pdbx_seq_one_letter_code
_entity_poly.pdbx_strand_id
1 'polypeptide(L)' 'MLRNKAVLLVFRLVLGGLFIYAGAVKVAAPLDFAQDIRNYRLVGQSLSFLAAIVLPWLEILAG' A
#
# COMPACT_ATOMS: atom_id res chain seq x y z
N MET A 1 -14.87 -12.03 20.85
CA MET A 1 -13.46 -11.56 20.83
C MET A 1 -12.56 -12.74 20.48
N LEU A 2 -11.86 -12.72 19.34
CA LEU A 2 -10.91 -13.77 18.95
C LEU A 2 -9.70 -13.73 19.89
N ARG A 3 -9.49 -14.80 20.68
CA ARG A 3 -8.44 -14.86 21.72
C ARG A 3 -7.34 -15.89 21.41
N ASN A 4 -7.47 -16.61 20.30
CA ASN A 4 -6.48 -17.60 19.87
C ASN A 4 -5.28 -16.90 19.23
N LYS A 5 -4.10 -17.05 19.85
CA LYS A 5 -2.84 -16.43 19.40
C LYS A 5 -2.45 -16.85 17.98
N ALA A 6 -2.67 -18.11 17.60
CA ALA A 6 -2.33 -18.61 16.27
C ALA A 6 -3.20 -17.93 15.20
N VAL A 7 -4.51 -17.81 15.47
CA VAL A 7 -5.44 -17.12 14.57
C VAL A 7 -5.03 -15.65 14.41
N LEU A 8 -4.68 -14.96 15.50
CA LEU A 8 -4.20 -13.59 15.45
C LEU A 8 -2.88 -13.46 14.67
N LEU A 9 -1.96 -14.41 14.81
CA LEU A 9 -0.70 -14.43 14.05
C LEU A 9 -0.95 -14.59 12.55
N VAL A 10 -1.84 -15.51 12.16
CA VAL A 10 -2.21 -15.70 10.74
C VAL A 10 -2.79 -14.41 10.16
N PHE A 11 -3.71 -13.75 10.85
CA PHE A 11 -4.25 -12.47 10.38
C PHE A 11 -3.17 -11.40 10.22
N ARG A 12 -2.19 -11.32 11.14
CA ARG A 12 -1.05 -10.38 11.01
C ARG A 12 -0.19 -10.69 9.79
N LEU A 13 0.16 -11.95 9.57
CA LEU A 13 0.97 -12.36 8.42
C LEU A 13 0.24 -12.11 7.09
N VAL A 14 -1.06 -12.38 7.04
CA VAL A 14 -1.88 -12.11 5.84
C VAL A 14 -1.96 -10.61 5.57
N LEU A 15 -2.25 -9.79 6.58
CA LEU A 15 -2.33 -8.33 6.41
C LEU A 15 -0.97 -7.72 6.04
N GLY A 16 0.11 -8.18 6.69
CA GLY A 16 1.46 -7.72 6.39
C GLY A 16 1.91 -8.09 4.99
N GLY A 17 1.71 -9.36 4.61
CA GLY A 17 1.97 -9.84 3.25
C GLY A 17 1.16 -9.08 2.19
N LEU A 18 -0.10 -8.74 2.49
CA LEU A 18 -0.94 -7.94 1.59
C LEU A 18 -0.37 -6.53 1.38
N PHE A 19 0.13 -5.89 2.45
CA PHE A 19 0.76 -4.57 2.38
C PHE A 19 2.05 -4.59 1.57
N ILE A 20 2.93 -5.57 1.81
CA ILE A 20 4.16 -5.77 1.04
C ILE A 20 3.83 -6.00 -0.44
N TYR A 21 2.88 -6.88 -0.74
CA TYR A 21 2.47 -7.18 -2.11
C TYR A 21 1.90 -5.94 -2.82
N ALA A 22 0.99 -5.22 -2.16
CA ALA A 22 0.37 -4.03 -2.73
C ALA A 22 1.40 -2.93 -3.02
N GLY A 23 2.33 -2.69 -2.08
CA GLY A 23 3.40 -1.73 -2.27
C GLY A 23 4.35 -2.14 -3.39
N ALA A 24 4.75 -3.42 -3.46
CA ALA A 24 5.63 -3.92 -4.52
C ALA A 24 5.03 -3.76 -5.92
N VAL A 25 3.74 -4.03 -6.10
CA VAL A 25 3.03 -3.83 -7.38
C VAL A 25 3.05 -2.35 -7.78
N LYS A 26 2.88 -1.42 -6.83
CA LYS A 26 2.91 0.03 -7.11
C LYS A 26 4.33 0.53 -7.42
N VAL A 27 5.36 0.00 -6.76
CA VAL A 27 6.77 0.33 -7.07
C VAL A 27 7.16 -0.12 -8.49
N ALA A 28 6.58 -1.21 -8.98
CA ALA A 28 6.86 -1.71 -10.33
C ALA A 28 6.38 -0.77 -11.45
N ALA A 29 5.33 0.02 -11.19
CA ALA A 29 4.73 0.94 -12.17
C ALA A 29 4.29 2.27 -11.51
N PRO A 30 5.24 3.11 -11.06
CA PRO A 30 4.92 4.29 -10.26
C PRO A 30 4.19 5.40 -11.05
N LEU A 31 4.39 5.47 -12.36
CA LEU A 31 3.68 6.43 -13.22
C LEU A 31 2.21 6.05 -13.41
N ASP A 32 1.92 4.76 -13.60
CA ASP A 32 0.55 4.26 -13.70
C ASP A 32 -0.16 4.45 -12.36
N PHE A 33 0.53 4.19 -11.24
CA PHE A 33 -0.03 4.44 -9.93
C PHE A 33 -0.27 5.94 -9.64
N ALA A 34 0.61 6.84 -10.09
CA ALA A 34 0.36 8.27 -10.03
C ALA A 34 -0.87 8.69 -10.86
N GLN A 35 -1.07 8.05 -12.01
CA GLN A 35 -2.26 8.26 -12.83
C GLN A 35 -3.53 7.78 -12.11
N ASP A 36 -3.49 6.62 -11.47
CA ASP A 36 -4.58 6.11 -10.67
C ASP A 36 -4.95 7.07 -9.54
N ILE A 37 -3.97 7.55 -8.77
CA ILE A 37 -4.18 8.56 -7.71
C ILE A 37 -4.84 9.83 -8.29
N ARG A 38 -4.34 10.30 -9.43
CA ARG A 38 -4.88 11.49 -10.11
C ARG A 38 -6.34 11.30 -10.56
N ASN A 39 -6.71 10.10 -10.97
CA ASN A 39 -8.08 9.78 -11.41
C ASN A 39 -9.10 9.91 -10.27
N TYR A 40 -8.70 9.72 -9.02
CA TYR A 40 -9.57 9.96 -7.86
C TYR A 40 -9.84 11.45 -7.59
N ARG A 41 -9.07 12.37 -8.21
CA ARG A 41 -9.20 13.83 -8.05
C ARG A 41 -9.19 14.31 -6.59
N LEU A 42 -8.57 13.54 -5.69
CA LEU A 42 -8.45 13.87 -4.27
C LEU A 42 -7.36 14.92 -4.02
N VAL A 43 -6.30 14.87 -4.81
CA VAL A 43 -5.12 15.74 -4.69
C VAL A 43 -4.69 16.25 -6.07
N GLY A 44 -3.97 17.37 -6.10
CA GLY A 44 -3.42 17.91 -7.34
C GLY A 44 -2.33 17.04 -7.96
N GLN A 45 -1.90 17.39 -9.18
CA GLN A 45 -0.94 16.58 -9.95
C GLN A 45 0.40 16.37 -9.21
N SER A 46 0.98 17.42 -8.63
CA SER A 46 2.25 17.32 -7.90
C SER A 46 2.17 16.38 -6.70
N LEU A 47 1.07 16.44 -5.95
CA LEU A 47 0.83 15.55 -4.81
C LEU A 47 0.54 14.11 -5.23
N SER A 48 -0.05 13.90 -6.41
CA SER A 48 -0.25 12.55 -6.96
C SER A 48 1.07 11.85 -7.24
N PHE A 49 2.06 12.56 -7.83
CA PHE A 49 3.41 12.04 -8.02
C PHE A 49 4.12 11.77 -6.69
N LEU A 50 4.02 12.70 -5.73
CA LEU A 50 4.63 12.50 -4.41
C LEU A 50 4.05 11.27 -3.70
N ALA A 51 2.72 11.12 -3.71
CA ALA A 51 2.04 9.97 -3.13
C ALA A 51 2.43 8.66 -3.84
N ALA A 52 2.54 8.67 -5.17
CA ALA A 52 2.93 7.49 -5.93
C ALA A 52 4.36 7.02 -5.63
N ILE A 53 5.24 7.93 -5.22
CA ILE A 53 6.60 7.59 -4.80
C ILE A 53 6.61 7.15 -3.34
N VAL A 54 5.96 7.87 -2.44
CA VAL A 54 6.11 7.67 -0.98
C VAL A 54 5.23 6.54 -0.45
N LEU A 55 3.96 6.47 -0.88
CA LEU A 55 2.98 5.54 -0.33
C LEU A 55 3.37 4.07 -0.48
N PRO A 56 3.92 3.61 -1.62
CA PRO A 56 4.31 2.20 -1.79
C PRO A 56 5.40 1.76 -0.80
N TRP A 57 6.37 2.63 -0.49
CA TRP A 57 7.40 2.32 0.49
C TRP A 57 6.84 2.29 1.92
N LEU A 58 5.90 3.17 2.25
CA LEU A 58 5.21 3.12 3.54
C LEU A 58 4.41 1.83 3.69
N GLU A 59 3.76 1.35 2.62
CA GLU A 59 3.04 0.07 2.61
C GLU A 59 3.99 -1.10 2.83
N ILE A 60 5.13 -1.14 2.12
CA ILE A 60 6.12 -2.22 2.28
C ILE A 60 6.73 -2.24 3.69
N LEU A 61 7.04 -1.08 4.28
CA LEU A 61 7.62 -1.01 5.62
C LEU A 61 6.63 -1.31 6.74
N ALA A 62 5.34 -1.06 6.50
CA ALA A 62 4.28 -1.32 7.48
C ALA A 62 3.78 -2.78 7.46
N GLY A 63 3.98 -3.49 6.34
CA GLY A 63 3.63 -4.90 6.19
C GLY A 63 4.66 -5.84 6.79
#